data_AF-A0A2J8P8Y8-F1
#
_entry.id   AF-A0A2J8P8Y8-F1
#
_cell.length_a   1.000
_cell.length_b   1.000
_cell.length_c   1.000
_cell.angle_alpha   90.00
_cell.angle_beta   90.00
_cell.angle_gamma   90.00
#
_symmetry.space_group_name_H-M   'P 1'
#
loop_
_entity.id
_entity.type
_entity.pdbx_description
1 polymer ?
#
loop_
_entity_poly.entity_id
_entity_poly.type
_entity_poly.pdbx_seq_one_letter_code
_entity_poly.pdbx_strand_id
1 'polypeptide(L)'
;MAAHLLPICALFLTLLDMAQGFRGPLLPNRPFTTVWNANTQWCLERHGVDVDVSVFDVVANPGQTFRGPDMTIFYSSQLGTYPYYTPTGEPVFGGLPQNASLI
;
A
#
# COMPACT_ATOMS: atom_id res chain seq x y z
N MET A 1 -34.45 38.73 0.03
CA MET A 1 -34.50 37.29 -0.25
C MET A 1 -33.17 36.70 -0.75
N ALA A 2 -32.31 37.45 -1.46
CA ALA A 2 -31.01 36.95 -1.93
C ALA A 2 -29.93 36.76 -0.83
N ALA A 3 -29.95 37.56 0.24
CA ALA A 3 -28.91 37.54 1.28
C ALA A 3 -28.84 36.24 2.11
N HIS A 4 -29.94 35.48 2.18
CA HIS A 4 -30.00 34.20 2.89
C HIS A 4 -29.61 33.00 2.03
N LEU A 5 -29.55 33.15 0.69
CA LEU A 5 -29.16 32.08 -0.23
C LEU A 5 -27.65 31.81 -0.20
N LEU A 6 -26.83 32.86 -0.07
CA LEU A 6 -25.38 32.77 0.06
C LEU A 6 -24.91 31.92 1.26
N PRO A 7 -25.37 32.16 2.50
CA PRO A 7 -24.96 31.35 3.65
C PRO A 7 -25.51 29.92 3.60
N ILE A 8 -26.69 29.71 3.00
CA ILE A 8 -27.23 28.36 2.79
C ILE A 8 -26.37 27.58 1.78
N CYS A 9 -25.99 28.21 0.65
CA CYS A 9 -25.07 27.61 -0.32
C CYS A 9 -23.70 27.32 0.31
N ALA A 10 -23.17 28.26 1.11
CA ALA A 10 -21.90 28.05 1.80
C ALA A 10 -21.98 26.88 2.79
N LEU A 11 -23.08 26.76 3.55
CA LEU A 11 -23.32 25.65 4.47
C LEU A 11 -23.48 24.30 3.73
N PHE A 12 -24.15 24.30 2.57
CA PHE A 12 -24.31 23.11 1.75
C PHE A 12 -22.98 22.63 1.14
N LEU A 13 -22.15 23.57 0.68
CA LEU A 13 -20.83 23.26 0.11
C LEU A 13 -19.88 22.70 1.18
N THR A 14 -19.89 23.25 2.39
CA THR A 14 -19.06 22.73 3.50
C THR A 14 -19.55 21.37 4.00
N LEU A 15 -20.86 21.11 4.02
CA LEU A 15 -21.44 19.81 4.32
C LEU A 15 -21.10 18.74 3.26
N LEU A 16 -21.04 19.12 1.97
CA LEU A 16 -20.62 18.21 0.89
C LEU A 16 -19.15 17.78 1.03
N ASP A 17 -18.27 18.72 1.38
CA ASP A 17 -16.83 18.46 1.55
C ASP A 17 -16.56 17.53 2.75
N MET A 18 -17.35 17.65 3.82
CA MET A 18 -17.30 16.79 5.01
C MET A 18 -17.90 15.39 4.79
N ALA A 19 -18.78 15.23 3.79
CA ALA A 19 -19.41 13.95 3.45
C ALA A 19 -18.51 13.05 2.60
N GLN A 20 -17.53 13.64 1.90
CA GLN A 20 -16.45 12.90 1.29
C GLN A 20 -15.55 12.39 2.41
N GLY A 21 -15.74 11.13 2.83
CA GLY A 21 -14.89 10.51 3.86
C GLY A 21 -13.40 10.75 3.59
N PHE A 22 -12.60 10.84 4.65
CA PHE A 22 -11.17 11.20 4.63
C PHE A 22 -10.23 10.33 3.76
N ARG A 23 -10.77 9.40 2.97
CA ARG A 23 -10.03 8.69 1.93
C ARG A 23 -10.82 8.78 0.64
N GLY A 24 -10.49 9.78 -0.17
CA GLY A 24 -10.71 9.71 -1.61
C GLY A 24 -9.94 8.53 -2.23
N PRO A 25 -9.98 8.38 -3.56
CA PRO A 25 -9.21 7.34 -4.23
C PRO A 25 -7.71 7.46 -3.89
N LEU A 26 -7.02 6.32 -3.76
CA LEU A 26 -5.59 6.26 -3.41
C LEU A 26 -4.72 7.05 -4.39
N LEU A 27 -5.10 7.02 -5.67
CA LEU A 27 -4.51 7.80 -6.74
C LEU A 27 -5.59 8.67 -7.41
N PRO A 28 -5.24 9.87 -7.91
CA PRO A 28 -6.19 10.73 -8.63
C PRO A 28 -6.87 9.98 -9.78
N ASN A 29 -8.20 10.11 -9.88
CA ASN A 29 -9.03 9.50 -10.93
C ASN A 29 -8.97 7.95 -10.98
N ARG A 30 -8.52 7.29 -9.91
CA ARG A 30 -8.48 5.82 -9.80
C ARG A 30 -9.43 5.32 -8.72
N PRO A 31 -10.72 5.10 -9.03
CA PRO A 31 -11.66 4.50 -8.06
C PRO A 31 -11.25 3.07 -7.67
N PHE A 32 -10.50 2.39 -8.54
CA PHE A 32 -9.84 1.12 -8.29
C PHE A 32 -8.37 1.26 -8.69
N THR A 33 -7.45 0.85 -7.81
CA THR A 33 -6.00 0.95 -8.03
C THR A 33 -5.41 -0.44 -8.22
N THR A 34 -4.55 -0.59 -9.21
CA THR A 34 -3.85 -1.83 -9.54
C THR A 34 -2.36 -1.72 -9.22
N VAL A 35 -1.82 -2.73 -8.56
CA VAL A 35 -0.41 -2.79 -8.17
C VAL A 35 0.23 -4.03 -8.78
N TRP A 36 1.24 -3.82 -9.62
CA TRP A 36 2.06 -4.90 -10.14
C TRP A 36 3.24 -5.17 -9.21
N ASN A 37 3.21 -6.33 -8.53
CA ASN A 37 4.26 -6.77 -7.60
C ASN A 37 4.88 -8.09 -8.08
N ALA A 38 5.42 -8.10 -9.29
CA ALA A 38 6.14 -9.24 -9.85
C ALA A 38 7.52 -8.82 -10.38
N ASN A 39 8.50 -9.74 -10.32
CA ASN A 39 9.87 -9.46 -10.73
C ASN A 39 10.07 -9.62 -12.25
N THR A 40 9.47 -8.74 -13.04
CA THR A 40 9.61 -8.73 -14.51
C THR A 40 10.96 -8.19 -14.99
N GLN A 41 11.70 -7.47 -14.15
CA GLN A 41 13.08 -7.05 -14.44
C GLN A 41 14.00 -8.26 -14.64
N TRP A 42 13.83 -9.33 -13.84
CA TRP A 42 14.56 -10.57 -14.06
C TRP A 42 14.28 -11.17 -15.45
N CYS A 43 13.03 -11.09 -15.93
CA CYS A 43 12.68 -11.57 -17.27
C CYS A 43 13.44 -10.80 -18.36
N LEU A 44 13.54 -9.48 -18.23
CA LEU A 44 14.27 -8.64 -19.16
C LEU A 44 15.78 -8.94 -19.11
N GLU A 45 16.38 -8.89 -17.92
CA GLU A 45 17.83 -9.04 -17.74
C GLU A 45 18.33 -10.45 -18.08
N ARG A 46 17.57 -11.49 -17.70
CA ARG A 46 18.00 -12.88 -17.85
C ARG A 46 17.57 -13.49 -19.17
N HIS A 47 16.42 -13.09 -19.70
CA HIS A 47 15.77 -13.74 -20.83
C HIS A 47 15.50 -12.82 -22.01
N GLY A 48 15.78 -11.52 -21.90
CA GLY A 48 15.46 -10.54 -22.95
C GLY A 48 13.96 -10.38 -23.19
N VAL A 49 13.12 -10.79 -22.22
CA VAL A 49 11.66 -10.69 -22.31
C VAL A 49 11.23 -9.42 -21.61
N ASP A 50 10.89 -8.41 -22.39
CA ASP A 50 10.33 -7.16 -21.89
C ASP A 50 8.81 -7.30 -21.69
N VAL A 51 8.37 -7.33 -20.44
CA VAL A 51 6.95 -7.46 -20.07
C VAL A 51 6.36 -6.08 -19.94
N ASP A 52 5.37 -5.76 -20.77
CA ASP A 52 4.65 -4.50 -20.67
C ASP A 52 3.83 -4.43 -19.37
N VAL A 53 4.24 -3.53 -18.48
CA VAL A 53 3.61 -3.26 -17.18
C VAL A 53 2.96 -1.87 -17.13
N SER A 54 2.85 -1.18 -18.26
CA SER A 54 2.34 0.20 -18.33
C SER A 54 0.86 0.36 -17.98
N VAL A 55 0.09 -0.73 -18.01
CA VAL A 55 -1.34 -0.73 -17.67
C VAL A 55 -1.61 -0.58 -16.16
N PHE A 56 -0.62 -0.92 -15.31
CA PHE A 56 -0.78 -0.89 -13.86
C PHE A 56 -0.55 0.52 -13.31
N ASP A 57 -1.30 0.88 -12.27
CA ASP A 57 -1.19 2.20 -11.65
C ASP A 57 0.11 2.38 -10.86
N VAL A 58 0.54 1.30 -10.22
CA VAL A 58 1.79 1.23 -9.48
C VAL A 58 2.54 0.01 -9.96
N VAL A 59 3.73 0.22 -10.49
CA VAL A 59 4.73 -0.85 -10.60
C VAL A 59 5.51 -0.81 -9.32
N ALA A 60 5.15 -1.69 -8.38
CA ALA A 60 5.96 -1.84 -7.18
C ALA A 60 7.34 -2.28 -7.67
N ASN A 61 8.38 -1.57 -7.24
CA ASN A 61 9.78 -1.84 -7.54
C ASN A 61 10.37 -1.26 -8.87
N PRO A 62 10.28 0.06 -9.16
CA PRO A 62 11.10 0.65 -10.24
C PRO A 62 12.59 0.52 -9.87
N GLY A 63 13.32 -0.41 -10.49
CA GLY A 63 14.73 -0.66 -10.18
C GLY A 63 15.00 -1.43 -8.89
N GLN A 64 14.01 -2.17 -8.37
CA GLN A 64 14.19 -3.13 -7.27
C GLN A 64 14.46 -2.61 -5.84
N THR A 65 14.12 -1.35 -5.53
CA THR A 65 14.09 -0.87 -4.14
C THR A 65 12.73 -1.19 -3.47
N PHE A 66 12.73 -2.15 -2.54
CA PHE A 66 11.56 -2.63 -1.76
C PHE A 66 10.82 -1.57 -0.90
N ARG A 67 11.19 -0.29 -1.02
CA ARG A 67 10.68 0.85 -0.27
C ARG A 67 10.43 2.01 -1.21
N GLY A 68 9.34 1.92 -1.97
CA GLY A 68 8.87 3.00 -2.83
C GLY A 68 7.85 3.91 -2.12
N PRO A 69 7.55 5.09 -2.67
CA PRO A 69 6.54 5.99 -2.11
C PRO A 69 5.12 5.41 -2.17
N ASP A 70 4.86 4.51 -3.12
CA ASP A 70 3.52 3.95 -3.37
C ASP A 70 3.27 2.62 -2.65
N MET A 71 4.32 1.81 -2.45
CA MET A 71 4.23 0.50 -1.80
C MET A 71 5.52 0.16 -1.05
N THR A 72 5.38 -0.35 0.17
CA THR A 72 6.47 -0.96 0.96
C THR A 72 6.00 -2.32 1.48
N ILE A 73 6.84 -3.35 1.29
CA ILE A 73 6.60 -4.69 1.84
C ILE A 73 7.59 -4.92 2.99
N PHE A 74 7.07 -5.37 4.13
CA PHE A 74 7.88 -5.91 5.21
C PHE A 74 7.62 -7.41 5.29
N TYR A 75 8.58 -8.22 4.85
CA TYR A 75 8.54 -9.65 5.13
C TYR A 75 8.68 -9.89 6.65
N SER A 76 8.30 -11.08 7.12
CA SER A 76 8.29 -11.41 8.55
C SER A 76 9.64 -11.17 9.25
N SER A 77 10.74 -11.29 8.52
CA SER A 77 12.10 -11.03 9.01
C SER A 77 12.54 -9.57 8.99
N GLN A 78 11.72 -8.65 8.47
CA GLN A 78 12.10 -7.26 8.18
C GLN A 78 11.45 -6.22 9.10
N LEU A 79 10.49 -6.63 9.95
CA LEU A 79 9.80 -5.74 10.87
C LEU A 79 9.77 -6.34 12.29
N GLY A 80 10.73 -5.92 13.11
CA GLY A 80 10.86 -6.35 14.50
C GLY A 80 11.20 -7.85 14.62
N THR A 81 10.73 -8.45 15.71
CA THR A 81 11.02 -9.84 16.11
C THR A 81 9.78 -10.72 15.96
N TYR A 82 9.35 -10.97 14.71
CA TYR A 82 8.14 -11.75 14.44
C TYR A 82 8.32 -13.22 14.87
N PRO A 83 7.58 -13.72 15.88
CA PRO A 83 7.77 -15.07 16.41
C PRO A 83 7.14 -16.13 15.51
N TYR A 84 7.88 -17.21 15.24
CA TYR A 84 7.42 -18.35 14.46
C TYR A 84 8.24 -19.60 14.79
N TYR A 85 7.76 -20.78 14.37
CA TYR A 85 8.53 -22.02 14.41
C TYR A 85 9.13 -22.34 13.04
N THR A 86 10.38 -22.80 13.02
CA THR A 86 11.01 -23.30 11.79
C THR A 86 10.30 -24.59 11.31
N PRO A 87 10.57 -25.05 10.07
CA PRO A 87 10.04 -26.34 9.60
C PRO A 87 10.43 -27.55 10.46
N THR A 88 11.50 -27.45 11.26
CA THR A 88 11.93 -28.50 12.20
C THR A 88 11.37 -28.32 13.61
N GLY A 89 10.52 -27.30 13.84
CA GLY A 89 9.89 -27.04 15.13
C GLY A 89 10.70 -26.20 16.12
N GLU A 90 11.81 -25.59 15.68
CA GLU A 90 12.62 -24.72 16.55
C GLU A 90 11.97 -23.34 16.70
N PRO A 91 11.86 -22.78 17.92
CA PRO A 91 11.25 -21.47 18.13
C PRO A 91 12.20 -20.34 17.72
N VAL A 92 11.74 -19.46 16.82
CA VAL A 92 12.37 -18.18 16.51
C VAL A 92 11.60 -17.08 17.23
N PHE A 93 12.32 -16.20 17.94
CA PHE A 93 11.76 -15.18 18.83
C PHE A 93 10.71 -15.72 19.82
N GLY A 94 10.92 -16.92 20.37
CA GLY A 94 10.00 -17.56 21.30
C GLY A 94 8.89 -18.39 20.65
N GLY A 95 8.79 -18.42 19.32
CA GLY A 95 7.90 -19.27 18.54
C GLY A 95 6.42 -18.84 18.53
N LEU A 96 5.95 -18.32 19.66
CA LEU A 96 4.59 -17.82 19.87
C LEU A 96 4.64 -16.38 20.38
N PRO A 97 3.64 -15.53 20.05
CA PRO A 97 3.62 -14.13 20.48
C PRO A 97 3.60 -13.96 22.00
N GLN A 98 2.90 -14.82 22.74
CA GLN A 98 2.90 -14.80 24.22
C GLN A 98 4.23 -15.22 24.86
N ASN A 99 5.15 -15.77 24.08
CA ASN A 99 6.47 -16.20 24.52
C ASN A 99 7.59 -15.34 23.91
N ALA A 100 7.23 -14.23 23.26
CA ALA A 100 8.14 -13.28 22.64
C ALA A 100 8.26 -12.00 23.48
N SER A 101 9.41 -11.33 23.43
CA SER A 101 9.53 -9.97 23.95
C SER A 101 8.90 -8.99 22.97
N LEU A 102 8.10 -8.06 23.50
CA LEU A 102 7.52 -6.96 22.70
C LEU A 102 8.51 -5.79 22.53
N ILE A 103 9.60 -5.79 23.31
CA ILE A 103 10.60 -4.72 23.42
C ILE A 103 12.00 -5.29 23.17
#